data_AF-A0A519H627-F1
#
_entry.id   AF-A0A519H627-F1
#
_cell.length_a   1.000
_cell.length_b   1.000
_cell.length_c   1.000
_cell.angle_alpha   90.00
_cell.angle_beta   90.00
_cell.angle_gamma   90.00
#
_symmetry.space_group_name_H-M   'P 1'
#
loop_
_entity.id
_entity.type
_entity.pdbx_description
1 polymer ?
#
loop_
_entity_poly.entity_id
_entity_poly.type
_entity_poly.pdbx_seq_one_letter_code
_entity_poly.pdbx_strand_id
1 'polypeptide(L)'
;WGYFLYQGVVDPLGGINTLWPLFGIANQMLAAVALLLGTVVLFKMKKDRYAWVTAVPAAWLLVCTMTAGWLKIFSADPKLGFLAHADKYATAIAEGKVLAPAKTLAAMERVVFNDRLDAALCALFMGVVISVLIYSIKAILDARRAASATAQETTFVLLPAGQRA
;
A
#
# COMPACT_ATOMS: atom_id res chain seq x y z
N TRP A 1 16.31 4.89 -2.53
CA TRP A 1 16.52 4.03 -3.71
C TRP A 1 17.91 3.40 -3.74
N GLY A 2 19.00 4.18 -3.76
CA GLY A 2 20.37 3.63 -3.79
C GLY A 2 20.67 2.64 -2.65
N TYR A 3 20.22 2.93 -1.42
CA TYR A 3 20.37 2.02 -0.28
C TYR A 3 19.66 0.66 -0.47
N PHE A 4 18.44 0.64 -1.04
CA PHE A 4 17.71 -0.61 -1.29
C PHE A 4 18.35 -1.46 -2.40
N LEU A 5 18.91 -0.82 -3.43
CA LEU A 5 19.69 -1.52 -4.47
C LEU A 5 20.95 -2.13 -3.86
N TYR A 6 21.67 -1.38 -3.02
CA TYR A 6 22.84 -1.89 -2.31
C TYR A 6 22.49 -3.07 -1.40
N GLN A 7 21.44 -2.95 -0.58
CA GLN A 7 20.94 -4.04 0.28
C GLN A 7 20.50 -5.26 -0.54
N GLY A 8 19.90 -5.07 -1.71
CA GLY A 8 19.52 -6.16 -2.61
C GLY A 8 20.67 -6.94 -3.21
N VAL A 9 21.82 -6.29 -3.43
CA VAL A 9 23.05 -6.94 -3.91
C VAL A 9 23.80 -7.61 -2.77
N VAL A 10 23.80 -7.00 -1.57
CA VAL A 10 24.60 -7.46 -0.43
C VAL A 10 23.91 -8.59 0.37
N ASP A 11 22.58 -8.58 0.48
CA ASP A 11 21.80 -9.66 1.12
C ASP A 11 20.72 -10.18 0.15
N PRO A 12 21.05 -11.15 -0.72
CA PRO A 12 20.11 -11.70 -1.69
C PRO A 12 18.95 -12.49 -1.06
N LEU A 13 19.03 -12.87 0.22
CA LEU A 13 17.96 -13.61 0.90
C LEU A 13 17.06 -12.70 1.77
N GLY A 14 17.60 -11.61 2.31
CA GLY A 14 16.87 -10.68 3.20
C GLY A 14 16.66 -9.26 2.67
N GLY A 15 17.28 -8.88 1.54
CA GLY A 15 17.20 -7.54 0.95
C GLY A 15 16.04 -7.36 -0.04
N ILE A 16 16.34 -7.38 -1.35
CA ILE A 16 15.35 -7.10 -2.41
C ILE A 16 14.18 -8.11 -2.39
N ASN A 17 14.46 -9.40 -2.16
CA ASN A 17 13.45 -10.45 -2.33
C ASN A 17 12.31 -10.40 -1.29
N THR A 18 12.58 -9.89 -0.09
CA THR A 18 11.60 -9.69 0.99
C THR A 18 10.93 -8.32 0.91
N LEU A 19 11.64 -7.26 0.50
CA LEU A 19 11.05 -5.92 0.39
C LEU A 19 10.18 -5.73 -0.86
N TRP A 20 10.47 -6.45 -1.95
CA TRP A 20 9.76 -6.28 -3.22
C TRP A 20 8.26 -6.62 -3.17
N PRO A 21 7.85 -7.73 -2.52
CA PRO A 21 6.42 -8.03 -2.31
C PRO A 21 5.67 -6.92 -1.57
N LEU A 22 6.30 -6.30 -0.57
CA LEU A 22 5.69 -5.21 0.21
C LEU A 22 5.60 -3.92 -0.62
N PHE A 23 6.64 -3.61 -1.41
CA PHE A 23 6.70 -2.39 -2.21
C PHE A 23 5.58 -2.29 -3.24
N GLY A 24 5.27 -3.42 -3.91
CA GLY A 24 4.18 -3.47 -4.89
C GLY A 24 2.82 -3.15 -4.28
N ILE A 25 2.51 -3.76 -3.14
CA ILE A 25 1.22 -3.58 -2.45
C ILE A 25 1.12 -2.18 -1.84
N ALA A 26 2.16 -1.70 -1.17
CA ALA A 26 2.18 -0.38 -0.56
C ALA A 26 2.00 0.75 -1.59
N ASN A 27 2.63 0.64 -2.77
CA ASN A 27 2.46 1.65 -3.83
C ASN A 27 1.04 1.69 -4.39
N GLN A 28 0.41 0.52 -4.57
CA GLN A 28 -0.97 0.49 -5.02
C GLN A 28 -1.90 1.09 -3.94
N MET A 29 -1.65 0.80 -2.66
CA MET A 29 -2.40 1.40 -1.55
C MET A 29 -2.26 2.93 -1.50
N LEU A 30 -1.07 3.48 -1.77
CA LEU A 30 -0.86 4.93 -1.90
C LEU A 30 -1.63 5.52 -3.10
N ALA A 31 -1.63 4.81 -4.23
CA ALA A 31 -2.42 5.21 -5.40
C ALA A 31 -3.93 5.24 -5.09
N ALA A 32 -4.43 4.28 -4.30
CA ALA A 32 -5.82 4.27 -3.85
C ALA A 32 -6.15 5.53 -3.03
N VAL A 33 -5.28 5.88 -2.07
CA VAL A 33 -5.42 7.08 -1.25
C VAL A 33 -5.43 8.35 -2.11
N ALA A 34 -4.52 8.46 -3.09
CA ALA A 34 -4.47 9.61 -3.98
C ALA A 34 -5.77 9.77 -4.80
N LEU A 35 -6.30 8.67 -5.36
CA LEU A 35 -7.56 8.69 -6.11
C LEU A 35 -8.77 9.01 -5.22
N LEU A 36 -8.80 8.50 -3.98
CA LEU A 36 -9.84 8.84 -3.00
C LEU A 36 -9.82 10.34 -2.66
N LEU A 37 -8.64 10.90 -2.37
CA LEU A 37 -8.48 12.33 -2.11
C LEU A 37 -8.87 13.18 -3.33
N GLY A 38 -8.45 12.80 -4.53
CA GLY A 38 -8.86 13.47 -5.77
C GLY A 38 -10.39 13.46 -5.94
N THR A 39 -11.04 12.35 -5.61
CA THR A 39 -12.50 12.24 -5.62
C THR A 39 -13.13 13.21 -4.62
N VAL A 40 -12.63 13.26 -3.38
CA VAL A 40 -13.11 14.22 -2.36
C VAL A 40 -12.98 15.66 -2.84
N VAL A 41 -11.83 16.03 -3.42
CA VAL A 41 -11.57 17.37 -3.94
C VAL A 41 -12.59 17.75 -5.01
N LEU A 42 -12.89 16.85 -5.96
CA LEU A 42 -13.87 17.11 -7.01
C LEU A 42 -15.28 17.40 -6.44
N PHE A 43 -15.70 16.64 -5.41
CA PHE A 43 -16.97 16.92 -4.72
C PHE A 43 -16.93 18.24 -3.94
N LYS A 44 -15.82 18.56 -3.27
CA LYS A 44 -15.65 19.86 -2.59
C LYS A 44 -15.67 21.05 -3.55
N MET A 45 -15.26 20.86 -4.81
CA MET A 45 -15.31 21.85 -5.88
C MET A 45 -16.66 21.90 -6.63
N LYS A 46 -17.66 21.08 -6.23
CA LYS A 46 -18.96 20.93 -6.93
C LYS A 46 -18.83 20.46 -8.39
N LYS A 47 -17.79 19.67 -8.68
CA LYS A 47 -17.49 19.09 -9.98
C LYS A 47 -17.95 17.62 -10.07
N ASP A 48 -19.10 17.30 -9.48
CA ASP A 48 -19.65 15.95 -9.33
C ASP A 48 -19.70 15.17 -10.66
N ARG A 49 -20.02 15.85 -11.78
CA ARG A 49 -20.06 15.25 -13.13
C ARG A 49 -18.73 14.62 -13.59
N TYR A 50 -17.61 15.00 -12.99
CA TYR A 50 -16.27 14.48 -13.32
C TYR A 50 -15.73 13.52 -12.26
N ALA A 51 -16.39 13.39 -11.11
CA ALA A 51 -15.91 12.59 -9.98
C ALA A 51 -15.76 11.10 -10.30
N TRP A 52 -16.50 10.59 -11.29
CA TRP A 52 -16.39 9.21 -11.74
C TRP A 52 -14.99 8.87 -12.30
N VAL A 53 -14.27 9.86 -12.85
CA VAL A 53 -12.94 9.68 -13.44
C VAL A 53 -11.92 9.24 -12.39
N THR A 54 -12.07 9.68 -11.14
CA THR A 54 -11.22 9.25 -10.03
C THR A 54 -11.88 8.14 -9.21
N ALA A 55 -13.20 8.16 -9.03
CA ALA A 55 -13.92 7.21 -8.18
C ALA A 55 -13.93 5.78 -8.74
N VAL A 56 -14.13 5.61 -10.06
CA VAL A 56 -14.20 4.27 -10.68
C VAL A 56 -12.84 3.57 -10.61
N PRO A 57 -11.72 4.19 -11.03
CA PRO A 57 -10.40 3.61 -10.83
C PRO A 57 -10.07 3.37 -9.35
N ALA A 58 -10.46 4.27 -8.45
CA ALA A 58 -10.27 4.08 -7.01
C ALA A 58 -10.97 2.82 -6.51
N ALA A 59 -12.24 2.63 -6.85
CA ALA A 59 -13.03 1.48 -6.42
C ALA A 59 -12.43 0.17 -6.94
N TRP A 60 -12.06 0.12 -8.22
CA TRP A 60 -11.40 -1.06 -8.80
C TRP A 60 -10.08 -1.37 -8.09
N LEU A 61 -9.25 -0.34 -7.90
CA LEU A 61 -7.94 -0.49 -7.29
C LEU A 61 -8.05 -0.93 -5.83
N LEU A 62 -9.01 -0.39 -5.07
CA LEU A 62 -9.33 -0.83 -3.71
C LEU A 62 -9.74 -2.31 -3.67
N VAL A 63 -10.65 -2.75 -4.55
CA VAL A 63 -11.07 -4.15 -4.59
C VAL A 63 -9.86 -5.07 -4.83
N CYS A 64 -9.07 -4.79 -5.86
CA CYS A 64 -7.90 -5.60 -6.20
C CYS A 64 -6.84 -5.60 -5.10
N THR A 65 -6.49 -4.43 -4.56
CA THR A 65 -5.43 -4.29 -3.54
C THR A 65 -5.83 -4.89 -2.21
N MET A 66 -7.07 -4.69 -1.77
CA MET A 66 -7.55 -5.24 -0.51
C MET A 66 -7.68 -6.76 -0.60
N THR A 67 -8.13 -7.30 -1.74
CA THR A 67 -8.17 -8.75 -1.98
C THR A 67 -6.76 -9.34 -1.99
N ALA A 68 -5.82 -8.70 -2.70
CA ALA A 68 -4.44 -9.15 -2.74
C ALA A 68 -3.75 -9.08 -1.36
N GLY A 69 -3.97 -7.99 -0.61
CA GLY A 69 -3.47 -7.83 0.77
C GLY A 69 -4.01 -8.90 1.71
N TRP A 70 -5.32 -9.19 1.61
CA TRP A 70 -5.93 -10.27 2.39
C TRP A 70 -5.30 -11.64 2.09
N LEU A 71 -5.14 -11.98 0.80
CA LEU A 71 -4.49 -13.22 0.39
C LEU A 71 -3.02 -13.27 0.83
N LYS A 72 -2.32 -12.14 0.81
CA LYS A 72 -0.93 -12.06 1.29
C LYS A 72 -0.79 -12.32 2.78
N ILE A 73 -1.77 -11.95 3.60
CA ILE A 73 -1.70 -12.19 5.05
C ILE A 73 -2.18 -13.60 5.38
N PHE A 74 -3.33 -14.02 4.83
CA PHE A 74 -4.09 -15.16 5.34
C PHE A 74 -4.13 -16.39 4.43
N SER A 75 -3.55 -16.34 3.22
CA SER A 75 -3.55 -17.52 2.35
C SER A 75 -2.78 -18.67 2.99
N ALA A 76 -3.36 -19.88 2.93
CA ALA A 76 -2.72 -21.11 3.39
C ALA A 76 -1.62 -21.60 2.44
N ASP A 77 -1.56 -21.10 1.20
CA ASP A 77 -0.46 -21.41 0.27
C ASP A 77 0.79 -20.62 0.69
N PRO A 78 1.89 -21.29 1.10
CA PRO A 78 3.15 -20.62 1.48
C PRO A 78 3.78 -19.79 0.36
N LYS A 79 3.39 -20.00 -0.91
CA LYS A 79 3.86 -19.15 -2.01
C LYS A 79 3.17 -17.79 -2.04
N LEU A 80 2.00 -17.70 -1.42
CA LEU A 80 1.17 -16.51 -1.44
C LEU A 80 1.16 -15.83 -0.06
N GLY A 81 0.86 -16.57 1.00
CA GLY A 81 0.66 -16.05 2.34
C GLY A 81 1.95 -15.93 3.16
N PHE A 82 2.20 -14.75 3.74
CA PHE A 82 3.34 -14.49 4.61
C PHE A 82 3.30 -15.37 5.87
N LEU A 83 2.15 -15.52 6.51
CA LEU A 83 2.03 -16.36 7.71
C LEU A 83 2.27 -17.85 7.40
N ALA A 84 1.69 -18.36 6.31
CA ALA A 84 1.91 -19.74 5.88
C ALA A 84 3.37 -20.00 5.46
N HIS A 85 4.04 -19.01 4.84
CA HIS A 85 5.46 -19.08 4.52
C HIS A 85 6.31 -19.11 5.81
N ALA A 86 6.04 -18.22 6.76
CA ALA A 86 6.70 -18.20 8.06
C ALA A 86 6.56 -19.54 8.79
N ASP A 87 5.36 -20.13 8.82
CA ASP A 87 5.10 -21.40 9.50
C ASP A 87 5.84 -22.58 8.86
N LYS A 88 5.94 -22.59 7.52
CA LYS A 88 6.73 -23.59 6.78
C LYS A 88 8.21 -23.53 7.16
N TYR A 89 8.79 -22.33 7.21
CA TYR A 89 10.19 -22.16 7.61
C TYR A 89 10.40 -22.47 9.09
N ALA A 90 9.48 -22.06 9.96
CA ALA A 90 9.53 -22.35 11.39
C ALA A 90 9.51 -23.86 11.69
N THR A 91 8.65 -24.61 10.98
CA THR A 91 8.58 -26.07 11.11
C THR A 91 9.89 -26.73 10.69
N ALA A 92 10.46 -26.31 9.55
CA ALA A 92 11.73 -26.87 9.08
C ALA A 92 12.92 -26.54 10.00
N ILE A 93 12.93 -25.35 10.62
CA ILE A 93 13.90 -24.99 11.67
C ILE A 93 13.79 -25.96 12.85
N ALA A 94 12.56 -26.25 13.32
CA ALA A 94 12.33 -27.17 14.43
C ALA A 94 12.77 -28.61 14.11
N GLU A 95 12.66 -29.03 12.84
CA GLU A 95 13.14 -30.32 12.36
C GLU A 95 14.65 -30.35 12.05
N GLY A 96 15.37 -29.23 12.21
CA GLY A 96 16.79 -29.11 11.85
C GLY A 96 17.07 -29.20 10.35
N LYS A 97 16.04 -29.03 9.50
CA LYS A 97 16.14 -29.11 8.04
C LYS A 97 16.33 -27.72 7.44
N VAL A 98 17.38 -27.57 6.65
CA VAL A 98 17.61 -26.33 5.89
C VAL A 98 16.83 -26.39 4.58
N LEU A 99 15.86 -25.49 4.40
CA LEU A 99 15.10 -25.36 3.16
C LEU A 99 15.78 -24.36 2.21
N ALA A 100 16.01 -24.79 0.97
CA ALA A 100 16.39 -23.87 -0.10
C ALA A 100 15.31 -22.77 -0.26
N PRO A 101 15.69 -21.51 -0.56
CA PRO A 101 17.04 -21.04 -0.91
C PRO A 101 17.92 -20.64 0.29
N ALA A 102 17.45 -20.76 1.53
CA ALA A 102 18.24 -20.44 2.71
C ALA A 102 19.41 -21.44 2.84
N LYS A 103 20.59 -20.95 3.24
CA LYS A 103 21.80 -21.76 3.38
C LYS A 103 22.12 -22.13 4.82
N THR A 104 21.48 -21.48 5.79
CA THR A 104 21.71 -21.66 7.23
C THR A 104 20.40 -21.54 7.99
N LEU A 105 20.34 -22.13 9.20
CA LEU A 105 19.18 -22.00 10.09
C LEU A 105 18.95 -20.53 10.49
N ALA A 106 20.01 -19.78 10.80
CA ALA A 106 19.90 -18.35 11.11
C ALA A 106 19.30 -17.52 9.96
N ALA A 107 19.56 -17.90 8.70
CA ALA A 107 18.93 -17.26 7.55
C ALA A 107 17.42 -17.58 7.49
N MET A 108 17.01 -18.79 7.84
CA MET A 108 15.60 -19.17 7.91
C MET A 108 14.86 -18.41 9.03
N GLU A 109 15.49 -18.21 10.20
CA GLU A 109 14.91 -17.40 11.28
C GLU A 109 14.63 -15.96 10.84
N ARG A 110 15.55 -15.37 10.05
CA ARG A 110 15.34 -14.03 9.47
C ARG A 110 14.16 -14.02 8.49
N VAL A 111 13.98 -15.06 7.68
CA VAL A 111 12.82 -15.18 6.78
C VAL A 111 11.52 -15.20 7.58
N VAL A 112 11.44 -16.02 8.64
CA VAL A 112 10.27 -16.08 9.53
C VAL A 112 9.96 -14.73 10.16
N PHE A 113 10.99 -14.02 10.64
CA PHE A 113 10.82 -12.68 11.23
C PHE A 113 10.31 -11.67 10.19
N ASN A 114 10.93 -11.64 9.00
CA ASN A 114 10.55 -10.73 7.94
C ASN A 114 9.11 -10.97 7.46
N ASP A 115 8.70 -12.22 7.25
CA ASP A 115 7.34 -12.54 6.84
C ASP A 115 6.29 -12.08 7.87
N ARG A 116 6.60 -12.26 9.17
CA ARG A 116 5.70 -11.79 10.23
C ARG A 116 5.62 -10.27 10.28
N LEU A 117 6.75 -9.58 10.08
CA LEU A 117 6.81 -8.13 9.99
C LEU A 117 6.03 -7.63 8.78
N ASP A 118 6.20 -8.27 7.61
CA ASP A 118 5.49 -7.92 6.38
C ASP A 118 3.98 -8.14 6.51
N ALA A 119 3.55 -9.22 7.16
CA ALA A 119 2.14 -9.45 7.47
C ALA A 119 1.56 -8.32 8.35
N ALA A 120 2.28 -7.92 9.40
CA ALA A 120 1.85 -6.83 10.28
C ALA A 120 1.80 -5.47 9.55
N LEU A 121 2.82 -5.16 8.76
CA LEU A 121 2.87 -3.93 7.96
C LEU A 121 1.78 -3.90 6.88
N CYS A 122 1.53 -5.02 6.23
CA CYS A 122 0.44 -5.14 5.25
C CYS A 122 -0.92 -4.88 5.91
N ALA A 123 -1.18 -5.50 7.08
CA ALA A 123 -2.41 -5.26 7.85
C ALA A 123 -2.56 -3.80 8.27
N LEU A 124 -1.46 -3.17 8.71
CA LEU A 124 -1.44 -1.76 9.08
C LEU A 124 -1.81 -0.86 7.89
N PHE A 125 -1.17 -1.04 6.73
CA PHE A 125 -1.47 -0.24 5.55
C PHE A 125 -2.90 -0.45 5.04
N MET A 126 -3.39 -1.69 5.06
CA MET A 126 -4.81 -1.98 4.79
C MET A 126 -5.73 -1.20 5.72
N GLY A 127 -5.43 -1.17 7.02
CA GLY A 127 -6.19 -0.40 8.01
C GLY A 127 -6.18 1.11 7.72
N VAL A 128 -5.04 1.66 7.33
CA VAL A 128 -4.92 3.08 6.93
C VAL A 128 -5.77 3.38 5.70
N VAL A 129 -5.70 2.54 4.66
CA VAL A 129 -6.51 2.71 3.44
C VAL A 129 -8.01 2.65 3.73
N ILE A 130 -8.46 1.69 4.54
CA ILE A 130 -9.86 1.60 4.97
C ILE A 130 -10.27 2.87 5.72
N SER A 131 -9.43 3.36 6.63
CA SER A 131 -9.70 4.58 7.38
C SER A 131 -9.85 5.78 6.45
N VAL A 132 -8.93 5.95 5.49
CA VAL A 132 -8.99 7.02 4.48
C VAL A 132 -10.26 6.90 3.63
N LEU A 133 -10.65 5.69 3.23
CA LEU A 133 -11.90 5.45 2.49
C LEU A 133 -13.11 5.92 3.30
N ILE A 134 -13.20 5.55 4.58
CA ILE A 134 -14.30 5.97 5.46
C ILE A 134 -14.35 7.50 5.59
N TYR A 135 -13.21 8.15 5.88
CA TYR A 135 -13.14 9.60 5.99
C TYR A 135 -13.45 10.30 4.66
N SER A 136 -13.04 9.71 3.54
CA SER A 136 -13.32 10.23 2.20
C SER A 136 -14.81 10.19 1.88
N ILE A 137 -15.50 9.09 2.23
CA ILE A 137 -16.96 8.99 2.08
C ILE A 137 -17.65 10.05 2.95
N LYS A 138 -17.26 10.20 4.22
CA LYS A 138 -17.81 11.24 5.10
C LYS A 138 -17.63 12.64 4.50
N ALA A 139 -16.42 12.96 4.06
CA ALA A 139 -16.11 14.25 3.45
C ALA A 139 -16.90 14.51 2.16
N ILE A 140 -17.12 13.48 1.33
CA ILE A 140 -17.97 13.58 0.13
C ILE A 140 -19.42 13.88 0.52
N LEU A 141 -19.97 13.18 1.52
CA LEU A 141 -21.35 13.42 1.98
C LEU A 141 -21.53 14.84 2.52
N ASP A 142 -20.58 15.32 3.34
CA ASP A 142 -20.59 16.68 3.86
C ASP A 142 -20.44 17.72 2.74
N ALA A 143 -19.55 17.48 1.79
CA ALA A 143 -19.38 18.33 0.61
C ALA A 143 -20.65 18.40 -0.24
N ARG A 144 -21.40 17.29 -0.38
CA ARG A 144 -22.67 17.27 -1.11
C ARG A 144 -23.78 18.07 -0.41
N ARG A 145 -23.78 18.10 0.93
CA ARG A 145 -24.75 18.89 1.73
C ARG A 145 -24.52 20.40 1.65
N ALA A 146 -23.29 20.85 1.47
CA ALA A 146 -22.99 22.28 1.30
C ALA A 146 -23.62 22.84 0.01
N ALA A 147 -24.11 24.08 0.00
CA ALA A 147 -24.70 24.68 -1.21
C ALA A 147 -23.64 25.17 -2.21
N SER A 148 -22.43 25.49 -1.74
CA SER A 148 -21.34 26.08 -2.51
C SER A 148 -20.06 25.25 -2.44
N ALA A 149 -19.06 25.60 -3.26
CA ALA A 149 -17.74 24.98 -3.20
C ALA A 149 -17.05 25.28 -1.85
N THR A 150 -16.45 24.26 -1.25
CA THR A 150 -15.74 24.32 0.05
C THR A 150 -14.25 24.03 -0.08
N ALA A 151 -13.74 23.97 -1.31
CA ALA A 151 -12.31 23.92 -1.57
C ALA A 151 -11.68 25.28 -1.22
N GLN A 152 -10.58 25.25 -0.47
CA GLN A 152 -9.76 26.42 -0.19
C GLN A 152 -8.42 26.23 -0.90
N GLU A 153 -8.14 27.12 -1.84
CA GLU A 153 -6.85 27.19 -2.55
C GLU A 153 -5.98 28.26 -1.90
N THR A 154 -4.67 28.18 -2.09
CA THR A 154 -3.76 29.26 -1.69
C THR A 154 -4.10 30.54 -2.45
N THR A 155 -3.90 31.71 -1.81
CA THR A 155 -4.10 33.00 -2.46
C THR A 155 -3.39 33.05 -3.81
N PHE A 156 -4.09 33.52 -4.82
CA PHE A 156 -3.54 33.67 -6.17
C PHE A 156 -2.29 34.56 -6.15
N VAL A 157 -1.17 34.03 -6.63
CA VAL A 157 0.08 34.79 -6.82
C VAL A 157 0.25 35.03 -8.31
N LEU A 158 0.24 36.30 -8.72
CA LEU A 158 0.54 36.69 -10.09
C LEU A 158 1.99 36.33 -10.43
N LEU A 159 2.20 35.76 -11.62
CA LEU A 159 3.54 35.63 -12.18
C LEU A 159 4.19 37.02 -12.28
N PRO A 160 5.42 37.21 -11.77
CA PRO A 160 6.16 38.45 -11.94
C PRO A 160 6.26 38.83 -13.42
N ALA A 161 6.04 40.10 -13.74
CA ALA A 161 6.16 40.60 -15.11
C ALA A 161 7.54 40.24 -15.69
N GLY A 162 7.56 39.40 -16.73
CA GLY A 162 8.78 38.96 -17.41
C GLY A 162 9.09 37.47 -17.34
N GLN A 163 8.42 36.69 -16.49
CA GLN A 163 8.49 35.22 -16.53
C GLN A 163 7.43 34.66 -17.50
N ARG A 164 7.87 34.01 -18.58
CA ARG A 164 6.99 33.24 -19.47
C ARG A 164 6.75 31.87 -18.86
N ALA A 165 5.49 31.41 -18.92
CA ALA A 165 5.05 30.08 -18.50
C ALA A 165 5.64 28.97 -19.38
#